data_AF-X1VWK3-F1
#
_entry.id   AF-X1VWK3-F1
#
_cell.length_a   1.000
_cell.length_b   1.000
_cell.length_c   1.000
_cell.angle_alpha   90.00
_cell.angle_beta   90.00
_cell.angle_gamma   90.00
#
_symmetry.space_group_name_H-M   'P 1'
#
loop_
_entity.id
_entity.type
_entity.pdbx_description
1 polymer ?
#
loop_
_entity_poly.entity_id
_entity_poly.type
_entity_poly.pdbx_seq_one_letter_code
_entity_poly.pdbx_strand_id
1 'polypeptide(L)'
;MEKKIVLIGAGSAVFGPPTLNDIYQSKTLVGSTISLVDTNEEKLNRVYDIVVKENQLRGEKYNIERNLDRKVALKDADFVVCSIENGDRFFHRWQDHRIPHNHGSTEMMAENGGPGGFFHSARQIPTIVEIAKDAYKANPDVLFMNYSNPMSRICLAIHRAVPDLKFVGLCHQINLLLVHLGYILDETIEDLPSKERVEKNKEY
;
A
#
# COMPACT_ATOMS: atom_id res chain seq x y z
N MET A 1 21.28 4.64 10.94
CA MET A 1 20.79 6.00 10.64
C MET A 1 19.33 5.98 11.01
N GLU A 2 18.92 6.80 11.98
CA GLU A 2 17.53 6.84 12.42
C GLU A 2 16.67 7.42 11.30
N LYS A 3 15.55 6.77 11.02
CA LYS A 3 14.58 7.18 10.01
C LYS A 3 13.20 7.28 10.62
N LYS A 4 12.34 8.12 10.04
CA LYS A 4 10.92 8.16 10.39
C LYS A 4 10.09 7.55 9.28
N ILE A 5 9.39 6.46 9.62
CA ILE A 5 8.56 5.68 8.71
C ILE A 5 7.10 5.87 9.13
N VAL A 6 6.29 6.44 8.25
CA VAL A 6 4.87 6.71 8.51
C VAL A 6 4.02 5.70 7.76
N LEU A 7 3.18 4.97 8.49
CA LEU A 7 2.24 3.99 7.93
C LEU A 7 0.82 4.58 7.97
N ILE A 8 0.29 4.98 6.80
CA ILE A 8 -1.04 5.54 6.67
C ILE A 8 -2.04 4.44 6.28
N GLY A 9 -3.12 4.31 7.07
CA GLY A 9 -4.03 3.16 7.02
C GLY A 9 -3.54 2.02 7.91
N ALA A 10 -2.80 2.32 8.98
CA ALA A 10 -2.18 1.34 9.87
C ALA A 10 -3.21 0.46 10.61
N GLY A 11 -4.47 0.89 10.73
CA GLY A 11 -5.56 0.09 11.28
C GLY A 11 -5.99 -1.08 10.38
N SER A 12 -5.44 -1.19 9.17
CA SER A 12 -5.63 -2.34 8.30
C SER A 12 -4.97 -3.59 8.87
N ALA A 13 -5.76 -4.60 9.22
CA ALA A 13 -5.25 -5.89 9.69
C ALA A 13 -4.39 -6.61 8.64
N VAL A 14 -4.58 -6.30 7.34
CA VAL A 14 -3.87 -6.93 6.22
C VAL A 14 -2.53 -6.25 5.94
N PHE A 15 -2.39 -4.96 6.26
CA PHE A 15 -1.18 -4.19 5.94
C PHE A 15 -0.38 -3.75 7.17
N GLY A 16 -1.02 -3.40 8.29
CA GLY A 16 -0.31 -2.93 9.49
C GLY A 16 0.66 -3.98 10.04
N PRO A 17 0.19 -5.10 10.60
CA PRO A 17 1.06 -6.11 11.21
C PRO A 17 2.09 -6.73 10.24
N PRO A 18 1.75 -7.11 8.99
CA PRO A 18 2.75 -7.67 8.07
C PRO A 18 3.87 -6.69 7.70
N THR A 19 3.53 -5.42 7.42
CA THR A 19 4.55 -4.39 7.10
C THR A 19 5.54 -4.23 8.26
N LEU A 20 5.05 -4.30 9.49
CA LEU A 20 5.88 -4.18 10.67
C LEU A 20 6.79 -5.38 10.85
N ASN A 21 6.28 -6.60 10.62
CA ASN A 21 7.11 -7.80 10.64
C ASN A 21 8.25 -7.73 9.61
N ASP A 22 7.99 -7.20 8.41
CA ASP A 22 9.03 -6.98 7.40
C ASP A 22 10.08 -5.94 7.87
N ILE A 23 9.64 -4.85 8.50
CA ILE A 23 10.55 -3.87 9.10
C ILE A 23 11.42 -4.53 10.18
N TYR A 24 10.88 -5.40 11.03
CA TYR A 24 11.65 -6.13 12.05
C TYR A 24 12.76 -7.04 11.49
N GLN A 25 12.65 -7.47 10.23
CA GLN A 25 13.68 -8.29 9.58
C GLN A 25 14.86 -7.44 9.08
N SER A 26 14.69 -6.13 8.96
CA SER A 26 15.76 -5.22 8.54
C SER A 26 16.73 -4.92 9.68
N LYS A 27 18.02 -5.15 9.45
CA LYS A 27 19.09 -4.69 10.35
C LYS A 27 19.38 -3.19 10.21
N THR A 28 19.10 -2.62 9.04
CA THR A 28 19.44 -1.23 8.71
C THR A 28 18.49 -0.22 9.34
N LEU A 29 17.24 -0.62 9.57
CA LEU A 29 16.19 0.29 10.08
C LEU A 29 16.13 0.34 11.61
N VAL A 30 16.84 -0.51 12.34
CA VAL A 30 16.85 -0.52 13.82
C VAL A 30 17.16 0.87 14.38
N GLY A 31 16.42 1.28 15.40
CA GLY A 31 16.46 2.63 16.00
C GLY A 31 15.53 3.64 15.34
N SER A 32 14.89 3.29 14.22
CA SER A 32 13.94 4.17 13.53
C SER A 32 12.63 4.37 14.32
N THR A 33 11.94 5.46 14.00
CA THR A 33 10.59 5.73 14.47
C THR A 33 9.56 5.22 13.48
N ILE A 34 8.57 4.47 13.99
CA ILE A 34 7.44 3.97 13.23
C ILE A 34 6.18 4.69 13.72
N SER A 35 5.59 5.50 12.84
CA SER A 35 4.39 6.28 13.12
C SER A 35 3.16 5.63 12.48
N LEU A 36 2.27 5.10 13.31
CA LEU A 36 1.02 4.47 12.86
C LEU A 36 -0.07 5.54 12.72
N VAL A 37 -0.69 5.61 11.55
CA VAL A 37 -1.72 6.61 11.25
C VAL A 37 -2.98 5.94 10.73
N ASP A 38 -4.11 6.23 11.35
CA ASP A 38 -5.44 5.83 10.87
C ASP A 38 -6.49 6.85 11.34
N THR A 39 -7.58 6.99 10.59
CA THR A 39 -8.72 7.81 10.98
C THR A 39 -9.65 7.10 11.97
N ASN A 40 -9.58 5.77 12.05
CA ASN A 40 -10.35 4.98 13.00
C ASN A 40 -9.52 4.69 14.26
N GLU A 41 -9.82 5.41 15.34
CA GLU A 41 -9.10 5.32 16.61
C GLU A 41 -9.14 3.91 17.22
N GLU A 42 -10.28 3.23 17.20
CA GLU A 42 -10.42 1.90 17.78
C GLU A 42 -9.57 0.85 17.06
N LYS A 43 -9.48 0.92 15.72
CA LYS A 43 -8.60 0.05 14.93
C LYS A 43 -7.14 0.40 15.16
N LEU A 44 -6.81 1.70 15.17
CA LEU A 44 -5.45 2.17 15.40
C LEU A 44 -4.93 1.73 16.77
N ASN A 45 -5.73 1.86 17.82
CA ASN A 45 -5.36 1.49 19.17
C ASN A 45 -5.09 -0.02 19.28
N ARG A 46 -5.97 -0.85 18.69
CA ARG A 46 -5.76 -2.32 18.65
C ARG A 46 -4.46 -2.70 17.96
N VAL A 47 -4.17 -2.13 16.79
CA VAL A 47 -2.92 -2.43 16.07
C VAL A 47 -1.72 -1.92 16.88
N TYR A 48 -1.78 -0.70 17.42
CA TYR A 48 -0.70 -0.15 18.23
C TYR A 48 -0.35 -1.05 19.43
N ASP A 49 -1.35 -1.56 20.16
CA ASP A 49 -1.12 -2.39 21.34
C ASP A 49 -0.40 -3.71 20.97
N ILE A 50 -0.78 -4.33 19.84
CA ILE A 50 -0.10 -5.52 19.29
C ILE A 50 1.35 -5.19 18.95
N VAL A 51 1.58 -4.07 18.27
CA VAL A 51 2.89 -3.68 17.74
C VAL A 51 3.86 -3.30 18.86
N VAL A 52 3.38 -2.57 19.88
CA VAL A 52 4.17 -2.26 21.07
C VAL A 52 4.55 -3.54 21.80
N LYS A 53 3.59 -4.48 21.96
CA LYS A 53 3.88 -5.76 22.61
C LYS A 53 4.91 -6.57 21.84
N GLU A 54 4.80 -6.62 20.52
CA GLU A 54 5.77 -7.28 19.65
C GLU A 54 7.15 -6.62 19.73
N ASN A 55 7.22 -5.28 19.76
CA ASN A 55 8.48 -4.54 19.91
C ASN A 55 9.18 -4.89 21.22
N GLN A 56 8.43 -4.93 22.33
CA GLN A 56 8.95 -5.33 23.64
C GLN A 56 9.54 -6.76 23.61
N LEU A 57 8.81 -7.71 23.03
CA LEU A 57 9.27 -9.10 22.89
C LEU A 57 10.53 -9.22 22.03
N ARG A 58 10.74 -8.27 21.10
CA ARG A 58 11.89 -8.24 20.19
C ARG A 58 13.01 -7.31 20.64
N GLY A 59 12.97 -6.81 21.89
CA GLY A 59 14.04 -6.02 22.50
C GLY A 59 14.00 -4.52 22.20
N GLU A 60 12.80 -3.95 22.00
CA GLU A 60 12.57 -2.51 21.85
C GLU A 60 13.40 -1.85 20.73
N LYS A 61 13.44 -2.50 19.57
CA LYS A 61 14.26 -2.09 18.42
C LYS A 61 13.84 -0.77 17.78
N TYR A 62 12.59 -0.35 17.99
CA TYR A 62 11.99 0.80 17.31
C TYR A 62 11.25 1.70 18.28
N ASN A 63 11.17 2.99 17.95
CA ASN A 63 10.28 3.94 18.62
C ASN A 63 8.91 3.86 17.94
N ILE A 64 7.86 3.42 18.66
CA ILE A 64 6.52 3.28 18.08
C ILE A 64 5.64 4.43 18.57
N GLU A 65 5.00 5.14 17.64
CA GLU A 65 4.02 6.18 17.94
C GLU A 65 2.73 5.96 17.13
N ARG A 66 1.62 6.59 17.55
CA ARG A 66 0.35 6.58 16.82
C ARG A 66 -0.26 7.96 16.75
N ASN A 67 -0.90 8.29 15.63
CA ASN A 67 -1.53 9.58 15.41
C ASN A 67 -2.83 9.44 14.61
N LEU A 68 -3.88 10.16 15.02
CA LEU A 68 -5.11 10.30 14.23
C LEU A 68 -4.96 11.39 13.15
N ASP A 69 -4.12 12.39 13.42
CA ASP A 69 -3.78 13.44 12.45
C ASP A 69 -2.48 13.08 11.71
N ARG A 70 -2.62 12.77 10.43
CA ARG A 70 -1.49 12.48 9.56
C ARG A 70 -0.48 13.63 9.47
N LYS A 71 -0.90 14.90 9.60
CA LYS A 71 0.01 16.04 9.45
C LYS A 71 1.06 16.08 10.56
N VAL A 72 0.69 15.65 11.76
CA VAL A 72 1.61 15.49 12.89
C VAL A 72 2.61 14.37 12.60
N ALA A 73 2.13 13.21 12.14
CA ALA A 73 2.97 12.07 11.83
C ALA A 73 3.94 12.32 10.66
N LEU A 74 3.49 13.05 9.63
CA LEU A 74 4.26 13.32 8.42
C LEU A 74 5.45 14.27 8.63
N LYS A 75 5.45 15.05 9.72
CA LYS A 75 6.58 15.92 10.05
C LYS A 75 7.86 15.10 10.16
N ASP A 76 8.89 15.49 9.40
CA ASP A 76 10.20 14.84 9.34
C ASP A 76 10.16 13.37 8.85
N ALA A 77 9.13 12.97 8.12
CA ALA A 77 9.03 11.63 7.55
C ALA A 77 10.06 11.41 6.44
N ASP A 78 10.83 10.32 6.50
CA ASP A 78 11.70 9.87 5.41
C ASP A 78 10.93 8.96 4.44
N PHE A 79 10.04 8.13 4.98
CA PHE A 79 9.27 7.14 4.23
C PHE A 79 7.79 7.21 4.61
N VAL A 80 6.92 7.16 3.61
CA VAL A 80 5.47 7.08 3.82
C VAL A 80 4.93 5.87 3.09
N VAL A 81 4.33 4.93 3.81
CA VAL A 81 3.60 3.80 3.22
C VAL A 81 2.11 4.11 3.31
N CYS A 82 1.45 4.26 2.17
CA CYS A 82 0.03 4.56 2.09
C CYS A 82 -0.75 3.33 1.64
N SER A 83 -1.62 2.83 2.54
CA SER A 83 -2.50 1.69 2.30
C SER A 83 -3.89 1.96 2.91
N ILE A 84 -4.59 2.95 2.36
CA ILE A 84 -5.94 3.29 2.76
C ILE A 84 -7.00 2.68 1.83
N GLU A 85 -8.23 2.61 2.35
CA GLU A 85 -9.44 2.29 1.61
C GLU A 85 -10.57 3.15 2.19
N ASN A 86 -11.04 4.14 1.42
CA ASN A 86 -12.11 5.03 1.84
C ASN A 86 -13.49 4.33 1.84
N GLY A 87 -14.13 4.33 3.00
CA GLY A 87 -15.48 3.80 3.22
C GLY A 87 -15.53 2.29 3.48
N ASP A 88 -16.72 1.71 3.37
CA ASP A 88 -16.87 0.26 3.53
C ASP A 88 -16.40 -0.47 2.26
N ARG A 89 -15.21 -1.06 2.35
CA ARG A 89 -14.57 -1.81 1.27
C ARG A 89 -15.49 -2.84 0.62
N PHE A 90 -16.19 -3.64 1.43
CA PHE A 90 -16.94 -4.78 0.91
C PHE A 90 -18.26 -4.32 0.32
N PHE A 91 -18.94 -3.39 0.99
CA PHE A 91 -20.15 -2.78 0.47
C PHE A 91 -19.90 -2.05 -0.85
N HIS A 92 -18.87 -1.19 -0.91
CA HIS A 92 -18.55 -0.45 -2.13
C HIS A 92 -18.08 -1.37 -3.25
N ARG A 93 -17.19 -2.34 -2.98
CA ARG A 93 -16.75 -3.31 -4.00
C ARG A 93 -17.93 -4.07 -4.60
N TRP A 94 -18.90 -4.45 -3.77
CA TRP A 94 -20.11 -5.12 -4.25
C TRP A 94 -20.93 -4.21 -5.17
N GLN A 95 -21.10 -2.94 -4.82
CA GLN A 95 -21.78 -1.97 -5.66
C GLN A 95 -21.04 -1.68 -6.96
N ASP A 96 -19.72 -1.50 -6.91
CA ASP A 96 -18.85 -1.26 -8.07
C ASP A 96 -18.94 -2.39 -9.09
N HIS A 97 -19.18 -3.62 -8.63
CA HIS A 97 -19.40 -4.76 -9.50
C HIS A 97 -20.85 -4.83 -10.00
N ARG A 98 -21.81 -4.84 -9.07
CA ARG A 98 -23.20 -5.17 -9.39
C ARG A 98 -23.90 -4.08 -10.20
N ILE A 99 -23.61 -2.80 -9.96
CA ILE A 99 -24.26 -1.70 -10.69
C ILE A 99 -23.85 -1.74 -12.17
N PRO A 100 -22.56 -1.70 -12.56
CA PRO A 100 -22.17 -1.84 -13.96
C PRO A 100 -22.67 -3.14 -14.60
N HIS A 101 -22.69 -4.25 -13.86
CA HIS A 101 -23.17 -5.52 -14.37
C HIS A 101 -24.64 -5.47 -14.79
N ASN A 102 -25.50 -4.83 -13.99
CA ASN A 102 -26.92 -4.61 -14.35
C ASN A 102 -27.09 -3.73 -15.61
N HIS A 103 -26.04 -3.02 -16.02
CA HIS A 103 -25.99 -2.19 -17.23
C HIS A 103 -25.17 -2.81 -18.37
N GLY A 104 -24.88 -4.12 -18.30
CA GLY A 104 -24.21 -4.87 -19.37
C GLY A 104 -22.69 -4.98 -19.26
N SER A 105 -22.09 -4.51 -18.16
CA SER A 105 -20.66 -4.75 -17.91
C SER A 105 -20.40 -6.24 -17.63
N THR A 106 -19.38 -6.80 -18.27
CA THR A 106 -18.98 -8.22 -18.11
C THR A 106 -17.70 -8.37 -17.27
N GLU A 107 -17.30 -7.32 -16.55
CA GLU A 107 -16.10 -7.36 -15.72
C GLU A 107 -16.26 -8.35 -14.56
N MET A 108 -15.32 -9.29 -14.45
CA MET A 108 -15.30 -10.23 -13.31
C MET A 108 -14.88 -9.55 -12.00
N MET A 109 -14.00 -8.56 -12.10
CA MET A 109 -13.44 -7.84 -10.95
C MET A 109 -13.54 -6.34 -11.20
N ALA A 110 -14.26 -5.66 -10.31
CA ALA A 110 -14.59 -4.25 -10.43
C ALA A 110 -13.64 -3.31 -9.67
N GLU A 111 -12.56 -3.83 -9.09
CA GLU A 111 -11.69 -3.03 -8.21
C GLU A 111 -10.71 -2.13 -8.99
N ASN A 112 -10.20 -2.61 -10.13
CA ASN A 112 -9.08 -1.97 -10.84
C ASN A 112 -9.40 -1.54 -12.29
N GLY A 113 -10.43 -2.12 -12.90
CA GLY A 113 -10.79 -1.96 -14.32
C GLY A 113 -12.19 -1.39 -14.55
N GLY A 114 -12.41 -0.87 -15.75
CA GLY A 114 -13.71 -0.42 -16.28
C GLY A 114 -14.55 0.46 -15.35
N PRO A 115 -15.90 0.39 -15.42
CA PRO A 115 -16.78 1.30 -14.69
C PRO A 115 -16.66 1.16 -13.17
N GLY A 116 -16.54 -0.06 -12.65
CA GLY A 116 -16.39 -0.28 -11.22
C GLY A 116 -15.06 0.28 -10.70
N GLY A 117 -13.98 0.04 -11.43
CA GLY A 117 -12.67 0.58 -11.10
C GLY A 117 -12.63 2.10 -11.22
N PHE A 118 -13.47 2.70 -12.07
CA PHE A 118 -13.66 4.15 -12.12
C PHE A 118 -14.33 4.67 -10.84
N PHE A 119 -15.43 4.07 -10.39
CA PHE A 119 -16.07 4.44 -9.13
C PHE A 119 -15.10 4.31 -7.95
N HIS A 120 -14.33 3.22 -7.92
CA HIS A 120 -13.28 3.03 -6.94
C HIS A 120 -12.20 4.12 -7.01
N SER A 121 -11.70 4.42 -8.21
CA SER A 121 -10.75 5.52 -8.45
C SER A 121 -11.28 6.85 -7.90
N ALA A 122 -12.54 7.19 -8.20
CA ALA A 122 -13.16 8.44 -7.80
C ALA A 122 -13.26 8.59 -6.27
N ARG A 123 -13.42 7.48 -5.53
CA ARG A 123 -13.43 7.48 -4.06
C ARG A 123 -12.04 7.54 -3.44
N GLN A 124 -11.03 6.92 -4.06
CA GLN A 124 -9.69 6.83 -3.46
C GLN A 124 -8.77 7.99 -3.83
N ILE A 125 -8.74 8.40 -5.11
CA ILE A 125 -7.77 9.36 -5.64
C ILE A 125 -7.74 10.69 -4.86
N PRO A 126 -8.87 11.35 -4.54
CA PRO A 126 -8.83 12.66 -3.88
C PRO A 126 -8.07 12.61 -2.55
N THR A 127 -8.40 11.64 -1.68
CA THR A 127 -7.76 11.52 -0.37
C THR A 127 -6.27 11.18 -0.48
N ILE A 128 -5.89 10.28 -1.39
CA ILE A 128 -4.48 9.88 -1.54
C ILE A 128 -3.64 11.01 -2.12
N VAL A 129 -4.19 11.78 -3.07
CA VAL A 129 -3.52 12.97 -3.60
C VAL A 129 -3.30 14.02 -2.50
N GLU A 130 -4.27 14.25 -1.62
CA GLU A 130 -4.08 15.16 -0.49
C GLU A 130 -3.04 14.64 0.51
N ILE A 131 -2.99 13.34 0.76
CA ILE A 131 -1.93 12.71 1.56
C ILE A 131 -0.55 12.91 0.91
N ALA A 132 -0.45 12.70 -0.41
CA ALA A 132 0.81 12.89 -1.15
C ALA A 132 1.28 14.35 -1.11
N LYS A 133 0.37 15.32 -1.24
CA LYS A 133 0.66 16.76 -1.07
C LYS A 133 1.12 17.08 0.35
N ASP A 134 0.43 16.56 1.36
CA ASP A 134 0.80 16.76 2.77
C ASP A 134 2.19 16.17 3.05
N ALA A 135 2.51 14.99 2.50
CA ALA A 135 3.82 14.36 2.63
C ALA A 135 4.92 15.20 1.96
N TYR A 136 4.72 15.62 0.70
CA TYR A 136 5.67 16.47 -0.02
C TYR A 136 5.91 17.81 0.68
N LYS A 137 4.85 18.42 1.21
CA LYS A 137 4.96 19.68 1.97
C LYS A 137 5.74 19.50 3.28
N ALA A 138 5.59 18.36 3.93
CA ALA A 138 6.29 18.08 5.19
C ALA A 138 7.78 17.78 4.96
N ASN A 139 8.12 17.06 3.90
CA ASN A 139 9.49 16.78 3.49
C ASN A 139 9.56 16.54 1.96
N PRO A 140 10.16 17.44 1.18
CA PRO A 140 10.31 17.27 -0.28
C PRO A 140 11.13 16.04 -0.70
N ASP A 141 11.97 15.51 0.20
CA ASP A 141 12.81 14.32 -0.06
C ASP A 141 12.15 13.00 0.36
N VAL A 142 10.92 13.04 0.87
CA VAL A 142 10.20 11.85 1.31
C VAL A 142 10.00 10.85 0.17
N LEU A 143 10.19 9.56 0.46
CA LEU A 143 9.78 8.49 -0.45
C LEU A 143 8.35 8.03 -0.11
N PHE A 144 7.43 8.28 -1.04
CA PHE A 144 6.03 7.89 -0.91
C PHE A 144 5.76 6.54 -1.60
N MET A 145 5.29 5.56 -0.86
CA MET A 145 5.00 4.20 -1.34
C MET A 145 3.49 3.96 -1.29
N ASN A 146 2.85 3.84 -2.44
CA ASN A 146 1.41 3.59 -2.54
C ASN A 146 1.11 2.09 -2.73
N TYR A 147 0.33 1.52 -1.81
CA TYR A 147 -0.27 0.19 -1.91
C TYR A 147 -1.78 0.22 -2.15
N SER A 148 -2.42 1.39 -2.03
CA SER A 148 -3.86 1.54 -2.28
C SER A 148 -4.20 1.30 -3.76
N ASN A 149 -5.35 0.65 -3.97
CA ASN A 149 -5.93 0.44 -5.29
C ASN A 149 -6.92 1.56 -5.65
N PRO A 150 -7.16 1.81 -6.94
CA PRO A 150 -6.50 1.21 -8.10
C PRO A 150 -5.12 1.83 -8.38
N MET A 151 -4.06 1.04 -8.16
CA MET A 151 -2.68 1.54 -8.04
C MET A 151 -2.24 2.36 -9.25
N SER A 152 -2.44 1.86 -10.47
CA SER A 152 -2.01 2.55 -11.70
C SER A 152 -2.66 3.92 -11.88
N ARG A 153 -3.96 4.03 -11.60
CA ARG A 153 -4.72 5.30 -11.71
C ARG A 153 -4.37 6.26 -10.59
N ILE A 154 -4.15 5.75 -9.37
CA ILE A 154 -3.67 6.56 -8.24
C ILE A 154 -2.28 7.11 -8.53
N CYS A 155 -1.33 6.28 -8.98
CA CYS A 155 0.01 6.71 -9.33
C CYS A 155 0.02 7.75 -10.44
N LEU A 156 -0.82 7.59 -11.46
CA LEU A 156 -1.00 8.61 -12.50
C LEU A 156 -1.54 9.93 -11.92
N ALA A 157 -2.49 9.87 -10.99
CA ALA A 157 -3.04 11.05 -10.34
C ALA A 157 -2.00 11.75 -9.44
N ILE A 158 -1.21 10.99 -8.66
CA ILE A 158 -0.11 11.52 -7.85
C ILE A 158 0.91 12.21 -8.75
N HIS A 159 1.37 11.55 -9.82
CA HIS A 159 2.34 12.12 -10.76
C HIS A 159 1.87 13.45 -11.37
N ARG A 160 0.58 13.57 -11.69
CA ARG A 160 0.01 14.81 -12.23
C ARG A 160 -0.19 15.90 -11.18
N ALA A 161 -0.54 15.53 -9.95
CA ALA A 161 -0.86 16.48 -8.89
C ALA A 161 0.37 16.97 -8.11
N VAL A 162 1.41 16.14 -8.00
CA VAL A 162 2.66 16.43 -7.29
C VAL A 162 3.85 15.91 -8.12
N PRO A 163 4.20 16.59 -9.24
CA PRO A 163 5.19 16.07 -10.20
C PRO A 163 6.58 15.79 -9.63
N ASP A 164 6.98 16.55 -8.61
CA ASP A 164 8.31 16.47 -8.00
C ASP A 164 8.39 15.48 -6.82
N LEU A 165 7.27 14.87 -6.42
CA LEU A 165 7.28 13.89 -5.33
C LEU A 165 7.98 12.60 -5.76
N LYS A 166 8.95 12.13 -4.96
CA LYS A 166 9.54 10.80 -5.11
C LYS A 166 8.52 9.76 -4.65
N PHE A 167 7.96 9.00 -5.59
CA PHE A 167 6.99 7.96 -5.24
C PHE A 167 7.12 6.68 -6.06
N VAL A 168 6.63 5.59 -5.49
CA VAL A 168 6.50 4.29 -6.15
C VAL A 168 5.14 3.66 -5.82
N GLY A 169 4.53 3.01 -6.81
CA GLY A 169 3.34 2.19 -6.61
C GLY A 169 3.71 0.71 -6.55
N LEU A 170 3.22 -0.01 -5.54
CA LEU A 170 3.58 -1.41 -5.29
C LEU A 170 2.34 -2.30 -5.30
N CYS A 171 2.42 -3.42 -6.02
CA CYS A 171 1.37 -4.44 -6.11
C CYS A 171 2.01 -5.84 -6.11
N HIS A 172 1.41 -6.78 -5.38
CA HIS A 172 1.95 -8.13 -5.18
C HIS A 172 1.40 -9.17 -6.19
N GLN A 173 0.41 -8.82 -7.01
CA GLN A 173 -0.28 -9.79 -7.87
C GLN A 173 0.58 -10.38 -8.99
N ILE A 174 1.72 -9.76 -9.36
CA ILE A 174 2.60 -10.28 -10.41
C ILE A 174 3.13 -11.69 -10.09
N ASN A 175 3.37 -11.98 -8.81
CA ASN A 175 3.87 -13.29 -8.38
C ASN A 175 2.77 -14.36 -8.30
N LEU A 176 1.49 -13.97 -8.21
CA LEU A 176 0.39 -14.95 -8.20
C LEU A 176 0.24 -15.66 -9.55
N LEU A 177 0.53 -14.98 -10.66
CA LEU A 177 0.45 -15.61 -11.98
C LEU A 177 1.40 -16.81 -12.08
N LEU A 178 2.60 -16.72 -11.53
CA LEU A 178 3.58 -17.82 -11.56
C LEU A 178 3.04 -19.07 -10.85
N VAL A 179 2.36 -18.89 -9.71
CA VAL A 179 1.71 -19.98 -8.98
C VAL A 179 0.58 -20.60 -9.80
N HIS A 180 -0.29 -19.77 -10.38
CA HIS A 180 -1.41 -20.26 -11.20
C HIS A 180 -0.96 -20.91 -12.51
N LEU A 181 0.16 -20.45 -13.08
CA LEU A 181 0.68 -20.96 -14.34
C LEU A 181 1.12 -22.42 -14.20
N GLY A 182 1.76 -22.77 -13.08
CA GLY A 182 2.08 -24.18 -12.79
C GLY A 182 0.84 -25.08 -12.75
N TYR A 183 -0.25 -24.62 -12.12
CA TYR A 183 -1.53 -25.36 -12.14
C TYR A 183 -2.18 -25.46 -13.52
N ILE A 184 -2.06 -24.42 -14.36
CA ILE A 184 -2.66 -24.39 -15.70
C ILE A 184 -1.89 -25.30 -16.66
N LEU A 185 -0.57 -25.35 -16.54
CA LEU A 185 0.31 -26.10 -17.43
C LEU A 185 0.62 -27.51 -16.93
N ASP A 186 0.23 -27.85 -15.69
CA ASP A 186 0.62 -29.09 -15.00
C ASP A 186 2.15 -29.22 -14.89
N GLU A 187 2.82 -28.09 -14.64
CA GLU A 187 4.28 -27.97 -14.51
C GLU A 187 4.65 -27.33 -13.16
N THR A 188 5.86 -27.61 -12.66
CA THR A 188 6.37 -26.89 -11.48
C THR A 188 6.90 -25.51 -11.88
N ILE A 189 6.91 -24.55 -10.96
CA ILE A 189 7.42 -23.19 -11.25
C ILE A 189 8.89 -23.24 -11.68
N GLU A 190 9.63 -24.21 -11.17
CA GLU A 190 11.02 -24.49 -11.50
C GLU A 190 11.20 -24.94 -12.96
N ASP A 191 10.21 -25.61 -13.54
CA ASP A 191 10.22 -26.12 -14.91
C ASP A 191 9.78 -25.06 -15.93
N LEU A 192 9.05 -24.02 -15.49
CA LEU A 192 8.66 -22.90 -16.33
C LEU A 192 9.91 -22.14 -16.80
N PRO A 193 10.04 -21.78 -18.09
CA PRO A 193 11.22 -21.12 -18.65
C PRO A 193 11.36 -19.70 -18.11
N SER A 194 11.90 -19.56 -16.89
CA SER A 194 11.84 -18.33 -16.08
C SER A 194 13.22 -17.69 -15.81
N LYS A 195 14.26 -18.07 -16.57
CA LYS A 195 15.55 -17.33 -16.56
C LYS A 195 16.02 -16.85 -17.93
N GLU A 196 15.95 -17.69 -18.97
CA GLU A 196 16.53 -17.35 -20.29
C GLU A 196 15.73 -16.29 -21.08
N ARG A 197 14.42 -16.16 -20.86
CA ARG A 197 13.57 -15.24 -21.65
C ARG A 197 13.64 -13.77 -21.20
N VAL A 198 13.99 -13.51 -19.94
CA VAL A 198 14.14 -12.14 -19.43
C VAL A 198 15.48 -11.55 -19.86
N GLU A 199 16.53 -12.36 -19.99
CA GLU A 199 17.84 -11.90 -20.47
C GLU A 199 17.85 -11.57 -21.97
N LYS A 200 17.07 -12.30 -22.80
CA LYS A 200 16.93 -12.02 -24.24
C LYS A 200 16.18 -10.71 -24.58
N ASN A 201 15.49 -10.10 -23.61
CA ASN A 201 14.73 -8.86 -23.83
C ASN A 201 15.46 -7.59 -23.34
N LYS A 202 16.78 -7.66 -23.08
CA LYS A 202 17.60 -6.50 -22.69
C LYS A 202 18.06 -5.61 -23.87
N GLU A 203 17.54 -5.80 -25.07
CA GLU A 203 17.89 -5.01 -26.27
C GLU A 203 16.83 -3.99 -26.71
N TYR A 204 15.95 -3.51 -25.81
CA TYR A 204 15.07 -2.36 -26.06
C TYR A 204 15.18 -1.30 -24.98
#